data_AF-A0A3N1H034-F1
#
_entry.id   AF-A0A3N1H034-F1
#
_cell.length_a   1.000
_cell.length_b   1.000
_cell.length_c   1.000
_cell.angle_alpha   90.00
_cell.angle_beta   90.00
_cell.angle_gamma   90.00
#
_symmetry.space_group_name_H-M   'P 1'
#
loop_
_entity.id
_entity.type
_entity.pdbx_description
1 polymer ?
#
loop_
_entity_poly.entity_id
_entity_poly.type
_entity_poly.pdbx_seq_one_letter_code
_entity_poly.pdbx_strand_id
1 'polypeptide(L)'
;MEEEVRRARDEVVNTVASRPAGTANGRRALPRALLRRDLGLLVAAGVADLLVAVAVVAAGPDAWFTTAAGIASAVLGANAIAGAFQESRRRGGEVARVREHGADPVDTLAELRADVPPPRWTLVIRVLYELFLLTAVTLVLVSTVGAAARVVVVAALVCHLTATALNDRYSRRRERWKSDFLREEDVVLPPLPDRWRVLVPHRPK
;
A
#
# COMPACT_ATOMS: atom_id res chain seq x y z
N MET A 1 -11.47 -28.86 15.81
CA MET A 1 -11.49 -27.43 15.46
C MET A 1 -10.09 -26.85 15.22
N GLU A 2 -9.21 -26.72 16.23
CA GLU A 2 -7.87 -26.12 16.01
C GLU A 2 -7.00 -26.89 15.02
N GLU A 3 -7.03 -28.23 15.08
CA GLU A 3 -6.27 -29.08 14.16
C GLU A 3 -6.80 -29.03 12.71
N GLU A 4 -8.13 -28.90 12.55
CA GLU A 4 -8.77 -28.75 11.24
C GLU A 4 -8.46 -27.38 10.63
N VAL A 5 -8.45 -26.32 11.44
CA VAL A 5 -8.05 -24.97 11.02
C VAL A 5 -6.58 -24.97 10.60
N ARG A 6 -5.69 -25.63 11.36
CA ARG A 6 -4.28 -25.76 10.99
C ARG A 6 -4.12 -26.50 9.65
N ARG A 7 -4.76 -27.66 9.50
CA ARG A 7 -4.69 -28.47 8.27
C ARG A 7 -5.23 -27.70 7.05
N ALA A 8 -6.36 -27.03 7.19
CA ALA A 8 -6.92 -26.20 6.13
C ALA A 8 -5.99 -25.03 5.77
N ARG A 9 -5.31 -24.43 6.76
CA ARG A 9 -4.33 -23.36 6.52
C ARG A 9 -3.11 -23.88 5.76
N ASP A 10 -2.57 -25.03 6.14
CA ASP A 10 -1.42 -25.64 5.50
C ASP A 10 -1.73 -26.01 4.04
N GLU A 11 -2.93 -26.53 3.77
CA GLU A 11 -3.39 -26.79 2.40
C GLU A 11 -3.49 -25.52 1.56
N VAL A 12 -4.01 -24.43 2.13
CA VAL A 12 -4.06 -23.13 1.43
C VAL A 12 -2.66 -22.64 1.12
N VAL A 13 -1.72 -22.73 2.07
CA VAL A 13 -0.31 -22.34 1.85
C VAL A 13 0.31 -23.18 0.74
N ASN A 14 0.13 -24.50 0.78
CA ASN A 14 0.65 -25.40 -0.24
C ASN A 14 0.05 -25.12 -1.62
N THR A 15 -1.26 -24.84 -1.67
CA THR A 15 -1.95 -24.47 -2.92
C THR A 15 -1.43 -23.15 -3.46
N VAL A 16 -1.20 -22.15 -2.60
CA VAL A 16 -0.61 -20.87 -3.00
C VAL A 16 0.80 -21.06 -3.55
N ALA A 17 1.61 -21.90 -2.89
CA ALA A 17 2.97 -22.19 -3.29
C ALA A 17 3.06 -22.95 -4.62
N SER A 18 2.07 -23.80 -4.92
CA SER A 18 2.02 -24.58 -6.17
C SER A 18 1.29 -23.88 -7.32
N ARG A 19 0.80 -22.64 -7.12
CA ARG A 19 0.11 -21.89 -8.19
C ARG A 19 1.02 -21.70 -9.40
N PRO A 20 0.51 -21.94 -10.61
CA PRO A 20 1.27 -21.63 -11.82
C PRO A 20 1.55 -20.13 -11.86
N ALA A 21 2.79 -19.76 -12.18
CA ALA A 21 3.14 -18.37 -12.42
C ALA A 21 2.50 -17.93 -13.76
N GLY A 22 1.89 -16.75 -13.79
CA GLY A 22 1.47 -16.15 -15.05
C GLY A 22 2.70 -15.75 -15.87
N THR A 23 2.74 -16.12 -17.14
CA THR A 23 3.81 -15.63 -18.02
C THR A 23 3.55 -14.16 -18.32
N ALA A 24 4.47 -13.28 -17.91
CA ALA A 24 4.37 -11.84 -18.15
C ALA A 24 4.65 -11.50 -19.63
N ASN A 25 3.93 -12.11 -20.57
CA ASN A 25 3.92 -11.65 -21.94
C ASN A 25 3.18 -10.31 -21.98
N GLY A 26 3.88 -9.26 -22.42
CA GLY A 26 3.54 -7.83 -22.29
C GLY A 26 2.20 -7.37 -22.87
N ARG A 27 1.34 -8.28 -23.35
CA ARG A 27 -0.03 -8.02 -23.81
C ARG A 27 -1.08 -8.13 -22.70
N ARG A 28 -0.75 -8.67 -21.53
CA ARG A 28 -1.71 -8.87 -20.41
C ARG A 28 -1.42 -7.93 -19.23
N ALA A 29 -1.32 -6.63 -19.51
CA ALA A 29 -1.12 -5.62 -18.49
C ALA A 29 -2.35 -5.50 -17.55
N LEU A 30 -2.11 -5.03 -16.33
CA LEU A 30 -3.15 -4.52 -15.43
C LEU A 30 -4.05 -3.52 -16.16
N PRO A 31 -5.37 -3.55 -15.92
CA PRO A 31 -6.25 -2.50 -16.40
C PRO A 31 -5.68 -1.12 -16.04
N ARG A 32 -5.53 -0.25 -17.04
CA ARG A 32 -4.91 1.08 -16.87
C ARG A 32 -5.65 1.92 -15.82
N ALA A 33 -6.95 1.70 -15.66
CA ALA A 33 -7.78 2.34 -14.65
C ALA A 33 -7.33 1.97 -13.23
N LEU A 34 -7.17 0.67 -12.93
CA LEU A 34 -6.71 0.17 -11.63
C LEU A 34 -5.27 0.62 -11.30
N LEU A 35 -4.39 0.61 -12.32
CA LEU A 35 -3.01 1.04 -12.16
C LEU A 35 -2.91 2.54 -11.85
N ARG A 36 -3.65 3.40 -12.57
CA ARG A 36 -3.66 4.85 -12.32
C ARG A 36 -4.35 5.22 -11.01
N ARG A 37 -5.45 4.56 -10.67
CA ARG A 37 -6.29 4.91 -9.52
C ARG A 37 -5.65 4.56 -8.18
N ASP A 38 -4.94 3.43 -8.10
CA ASP A 38 -4.39 2.96 -6.84
C ASP A 38 -2.89 3.18 -6.74
N LEU A 39 -2.10 2.73 -7.73
CA LEU A 39 -0.64 2.88 -7.69
C LEU A 39 -0.21 4.33 -7.98
N GLY A 40 -1.04 5.09 -8.71
CA GLY A 40 -0.83 6.52 -8.90
C GLY A 40 -0.85 7.31 -7.58
N LEU A 41 -1.61 6.88 -6.57
CA LEU A 41 -1.62 7.52 -5.25
C LEU A 41 -0.29 7.33 -4.53
N LEU A 42 0.30 6.13 -4.63
CA LEU A 42 1.56 5.80 -3.99
C LEU A 42 2.74 6.51 -4.67
N VAL A 43 2.71 6.61 -6.01
CA VAL A 43 3.69 7.41 -6.77
C VAL A 43 3.57 8.90 -6.43
N ALA A 44 2.35 9.44 -6.40
CA ALA A 44 2.11 10.85 -6.04
C ALA A 44 2.56 11.17 -4.61
N ALA A 45 2.29 10.28 -3.65
CA ALA A 45 2.79 10.40 -2.29
C ALA A 45 4.32 10.40 -2.26
N GLY A 46 4.95 9.47 -2.98
CA GLY A 46 6.41 9.39 -3.02
C GLY A 46 7.08 10.61 -3.66
N VAL A 47 6.49 11.16 -4.73
CA VAL A 47 6.95 12.41 -5.35
C VAL A 47 6.80 13.58 -4.38
N ALA A 48 5.70 13.66 -3.64
CA ALA A 48 5.50 14.72 -2.64
C ALA A 48 6.55 14.65 -1.52
N ASP A 49 6.85 13.47 -0.99
CA ASP A 49 7.90 13.30 0.04
C ASP A 49 9.31 13.61 -0.50
N LEU A 50 9.59 13.33 -1.78
CA LEU A 50 10.85 13.74 -2.41
C LEU A 50 10.95 15.26 -2.57
N LEU A 51 9.86 15.93 -2.93
CA LEU A 51 9.82 17.40 -2.99
C LEU A 51 10.04 18.03 -1.60
N VAL A 52 9.46 17.43 -0.56
CA VAL A 52 9.71 17.81 0.84
C VAL A 52 11.19 17.65 1.19
N ALA A 53 11.81 16.53 0.81
CA ALA A 53 13.23 16.29 1.07
C ALA A 53 14.12 17.40 0.46
N VAL A 54 13.87 17.75 -0.81
CA VAL A 54 14.60 18.81 -1.50
C VAL A 54 14.38 20.17 -0.82
N ALA A 55 13.13 20.50 -0.47
CA ALA A 55 12.78 21.76 0.17
C ALA A 55 13.44 21.92 1.56
N VAL A 56 13.44 20.85 2.37
CA VAL A 56 14.00 20.87 3.73
C VAL A 56 15.54 20.97 3.71
N VAL A 57 16.20 20.28 2.78
CA VAL A 57 17.66 20.39 2.61
C VAL A 57 18.05 21.77 2.08
N ALA A 58 17.29 22.35 1.16
CA ALA A 58 17.57 23.67 0.60
C ALA A 58 17.33 24.82 1.58
N ALA A 59 16.43 24.66 2.56
CA ALA A 59 16.02 25.72 3.48
C ALA A 59 16.75 25.73 4.84
N GLY A 60 17.54 24.70 5.17
CA GLY A 60 18.03 24.48 6.53
C GLY A 60 19.38 25.12 6.87
N PRO A 61 19.44 26.07 7.84
CA PRO A 61 20.71 26.59 8.39
C PRO A 61 21.37 25.64 9.43
N ASP A 62 20.62 24.70 10.02
CA ASP A 62 21.11 23.71 10.99
C ASP A 62 21.40 22.35 10.32
N ALA A 63 22.66 22.07 10.04
CA ALA A 63 23.09 21.03 9.10
C ALA A 63 22.72 19.57 9.46
N TRP A 64 22.41 19.23 10.71
CA TRP A 64 22.18 17.83 11.09
C TRP A 64 20.70 17.43 11.15
N PHE A 65 19.83 18.25 11.75
CA PHE A 65 18.41 17.92 11.94
C PHE A 65 17.62 18.04 10.64
N THR A 66 17.83 19.10 9.86
CA THR A 66 17.19 19.28 8.55
C THR A 66 17.67 18.24 7.55
N THR A 67 18.96 17.89 7.58
CA THR A 67 19.50 16.78 6.78
C THR A 67 18.89 15.44 7.19
N ALA A 68 18.73 15.16 8.49
CA ALA A 68 18.06 13.93 8.95
C ALA A 68 16.59 13.87 8.50
N ALA A 69 15.84 14.97 8.62
CA ALA A 69 14.45 15.06 8.17
C ALA A 69 14.34 14.95 6.63
N GLY A 70 15.27 15.56 5.89
CA GLY A 70 15.37 15.47 4.44
C GLY A 70 15.67 14.03 3.98
N ILE A 71 16.64 13.36 4.60
CA ILE A 71 16.96 11.95 4.32
C ILE A 71 15.76 11.06 4.64
N ALA A 72 15.10 11.25 5.79
CA ALA A 72 13.92 10.47 6.15
C ALA A 72 12.81 10.62 5.10
N SER A 73 12.54 11.84 4.64
CA SER A 73 11.55 12.13 3.60
C SER A 73 11.96 11.53 2.25
N ALA A 74 13.25 11.58 1.90
CA ALA A 74 13.76 10.97 0.67
C ALA A 74 13.61 9.44 0.69
N VAL A 75 13.91 8.80 1.83
CA VAL A 75 13.75 7.36 2.02
C VAL A 75 12.29 6.96 1.93
N LEU A 76 11.37 7.72 2.55
CA LEU A 76 9.93 7.50 2.40
C LEU A 76 9.50 7.59 0.94
N GLY A 77 9.91 8.65 0.26
CA GLY A 77 9.54 8.89 -1.13
C GLY A 77 10.03 7.79 -2.07
N ALA A 78 11.29 7.40 -1.91
CA ALA A 78 11.88 6.29 -2.66
C ALA A 78 11.18 4.96 -2.37
N ASN A 79 10.88 4.67 -1.10
CA ASN A 79 10.17 3.44 -0.71
C ASN A 79 8.73 3.40 -1.27
N ALA A 80 8.02 4.52 -1.29
CA ALA A 80 6.68 4.61 -1.87
C ALA A 80 6.72 4.30 -3.38
N ILE A 81 7.65 4.91 -4.11
CA ILE A 81 7.82 4.68 -5.56
C ILE A 81 8.25 3.24 -5.85
N ALA A 82 9.25 2.73 -5.13
CA ALA A 82 9.71 1.35 -5.26
C ALA A 82 8.58 0.35 -4.94
N GLY A 83 7.81 0.62 -3.87
CA GLY A 83 6.63 -0.14 -3.50
C GLY A 83 5.56 -0.13 -4.59
N ALA A 84 5.32 1.00 -5.25
CA ALA A 84 4.37 1.10 -6.36
C ALA A 84 4.78 0.20 -7.53
N PHE A 85 6.08 0.16 -7.84
CA PHE A 85 6.61 -0.65 -8.92
C PHE A 85 6.59 -2.15 -8.59
N GLN A 86 6.98 -2.53 -7.37
CA GLN A 86 6.89 -3.91 -6.89
C GLN A 86 5.44 -4.41 -6.88
N GLU A 87 4.52 -3.59 -6.37
CA GLU A 87 3.10 -3.90 -6.35
C GLU A 87 2.53 -3.98 -7.78
N SER A 88 2.93 -3.09 -8.69
CA SER A 88 2.56 -3.19 -10.11
C SER A 88 2.99 -4.52 -10.74
N ARG A 89 4.22 -4.96 -10.47
CA ARG A 89 4.74 -6.23 -10.99
C ARG A 89 3.99 -7.42 -10.39
N ARG A 90 3.80 -7.42 -9.07
CA ARG A 90 3.07 -8.48 -8.35
C ARG A 90 1.64 -8.60 -8.87
N ARG A 91 0.90 -7.48 -8.90
CA ARG A 91 -0.48 -7.44 -9.39
C ARG A 91 -0.56 -7.84 -10.87
N GLY A 92 0.43 -7.44 -11.68
CA GLY A 92 0.51 -7.84 -13.09
C GLY A 92 0.68 -9.35 -13.26
N GLY A 93 1.51 -9.99 -12.44
CA GLY A 93 1.65 -11.45 -12.41
C GLY A 93 0.38 -12.16 -11.96
N GLU A 94 -0.31 -11.63 -10.95
CA GLU A 94 -1.59 -12.18 -10.48
C GLU A 94 -2.69 -12.07 -11.55
N VAL A 95 -2.79 -10.94 -12.25
CA VAL A 95 -3.71 -10.73 -13.38
C VAL A 95 -3.40 -11.68 -14.53
N ALA A 96 -2.12 -11.81 -14.91
CA ALA A 96 -1.70 -12.73 -15.95
C ALA A 96 -2.06 -14.17 -15.60
N ARG A 97 -1.82 -14.58 -14.35
CA ARG A 97 -2.22 -15.91 -13.85
C ARG A 97 -3.72 -16.12 -13.98
N VAL A 98 -4.56 -15.20 -13.50
CA VAL A 98 -6.03 -15.35 -13.55
C VAL A 98 -6.52 -15.46 -14.99
N ARG A 99 -5.97 -14.67 -15.91
CA ARG A 99 -6.34 -14.71 -17.33
C ARG A 99 -5.85 -15.97 -18.05
N GLU A 100 -4.75 -16.57 -17.61
CA GLU A 100 -4.16 -17.78 -18.22
C GLU A 100 -4.76 -19.07 -17.67
N HIS A 101 -4.95 -19.14 -16.35
CA HIS A 101 -5.26 -20.38 -15.63
C HIS A 101 -6.62 -20.32 -14.93
N GLY A 102 -7.32 -19.19 -14.98
CA GLY A 102 -8.58 -18.96 -14.26
C GLY A 102 -8.39 -18.58 -12.80
N ALA A 103 -9.51 -18.25 -12.13
CA ALA A 103 -9.55 -18.11 -10.68
C ALA A 103 -9.56 -19.48 -10.00
N ASP A 104 -9.00 -19.55 -8.79
CA ASP A 104 -8.98 -20.77 -7.98
C ASP A 104 -9.71 -20.57 -6.64
N PRO A 105 -9.97 -21.64 -5.85
CA PRO A 105 -10.71 -21.51 -4.60
C PRO A 105 -10.01 -20.67 -3.53
N VAL A 106 -8.70 -20.43 -3.65
CA VAL A 106 -7.97 -19.53 -2.75
C VAL A 106 -8.31 -18.08 -3.06
N ASP A 107 -8.64 -17.75 -4.32
CA ASP A 107 -9.14 -16.43 -4.70
C ASP A 107 -10.53 -16.17 -4.08
N THR A 108 -11.39 -17.19 -4.05
CA THR A 108 -12.67 -17.15 -3.33
C THR A 108 -12.47 -16.94 -1.83
N LEU A 109 -11.53 -17.67 -1.21
CA LEU A 109 -11.21 -17.50 0.20
C LEU A 109 -10.68 -16.10 0.54
N ALA A 110 -9.88 -15.51 -0.35
CA ALA A 110 -9.35 -14.17 -0.20
C ALA A 110 -10.46 -13.11 -0.29
N GLU A 111 -11.38 -13.24 -1.25
CA GLU A 111 -12.55 -12.36 -1.38
C GLU A 111 -13.43 -12.41 -0.11
N LEU A 112 -13.69 -13.60 0.42
CA LEU A 112 -14.46 -13.78 1.65
C LEU A 112 -13.78 -13.22 2.91
N ARG A 113 -12.46 -13.00 2.86
CA ARG A 113 -11.66 -12.43 3.95
C ARG A 113 -11.32 -10.95 3.75
N ALA A 114 -11.71 -10.36 2.62
CA ALA A 114 -11.35 -8.98 2.26
C ALA A 114 -11.89 -7.92 3.24
N ASP A 115 -12.89 -8.27 4.06
CA ASP A 115 -13.49 -7.37 5.06
C ASP A 115 -12.83 -7.46 6.46
N VAL A 116 -11.81 -8.29 6.66
CA VAL A 116 -11.15 -8.41 7.98
C VAL A 116 -10.32 -7.15 8.21
N PRO A 117 -10.63 -6.33 9.25
CA PRO A 117 -9.90 -5.09 9.47
C PRO A 117 -8.43 -5.37 9.80
N PRO A 118 -7.50 -4.52 9.34
CA PRO A 118 -6.09 -4.67 9.66
C PRO A 118 -5.85 -4.56 11.18
N PRO A 119 -4.76 -5.15 11.69
CA PRO A 119 -4.51 -5.18 13.13
C PRO A 119 -4.24 -3.78 13.67
N ARG A 120 -4.92 -3.42 14.77
CA ARG A 120 -4.98 -2.06 15.35
C ARG A 120 -3.62 -1.43 15.68
N TRP A 121 -2.57 -2.23 15.92
CA TRP A 121 -1.22 -1.72 16.20
C TRP A 121 -0.60 -0.96 15.02
N THR A 122 -0.97 -1.30 13.78
CA THR A 122 -0.51 -0.58 12.59
C THR A 122 -0.95 0.88 12.60
N LEU A 123 -2.14 1.15 13.16
CA LEU A 123 -2.68 2.49 13.34
C LEU A 123 -1.86 3.27 14.39
N VAL A 124 -1.45 2.61 15.47
CA VAL A 124 -0.63 3.22 16.53
C VAL A 124 0.74 3.65 16.00
N ILE A 125 1.45 2.76 15.29
CA ILE A 125 2.76 3.09 14.70
C ILE A 125 2.65 4.27 13.74
N ARG A 126 1.60 4.28 12.93
CA ARG A 126 1.33 5.37 12.00
C ARG A 126 1.12 6.70 12.71
N VAL A 127 0.28 6.74 13.75
CA VAL A 127 0.01 7.98 14.51
C VAL A 127 1.29 8.50 15.17
N LEU A 128 2.11 7.62 15.78
CA LEU A 128 3.38 8.02 16.37
C LEU A 128 4.34 8.62 15.34
N TYR A 129 4.38 8.04 14.14
CA TYR A 129 5.20 8.53 13.04
C TYR A 129 4.73 9.90 12.52
N GLU A 130 3.41 10.08 12.35
CA GLU A 130 2.80 11.35 11.97
C GLU A 130 3.08 12.46 12.99
N LEU A 131 3.01 12.14 14.29
CA LEU A 131 3.34 13.08 15.38
C LEU A 131 4.82 13.48 15.35
N PHE A 132 5.73 12.55 15.09
CA PHE A 132 7.17 12.84 15.00
C PHE A 132 7.48 13.82 13.87
N LEU A 133 6.92 13.58 12.68
CA LEU A 133 7.10 14.45 11.51
C LEU A 133 6.46 15.82 11.69
N LEU A 134 5.24 15.89 12.25
CA LEU A 134 4.60 17.15 12.62
C LEU A 134 5.49 17.96 13.56
N THR A 135 6.03 17.32 14.59
CA THR A 135 6.91 17.96 15.58
C THR A 135 8.17 18.52 14.92
N ALA A 136 8.81 17.73 14.04
CA ALA A 136 10.01 18.16 13.31
C ALA A 136 9.74 19.38 12.41
N VAL A 137 8.60 19.39 11.70
CA VAL A 137 8.22 20.52 10.84
C VAL A 137 7.87 21.77 11.66
N THR A 138 7.15 21.63 12.78
CA THR A 138 6.92 22.77 13.69
C THR A 138 8.21 23.32 14.28
N LEU A 139 9.19 22.48 14.60
CA LEU A 139 10.47 22.92 15.13
C LEU A 139 11.22 23.81 14.12
N VAL A 140 11.22 23.40 12.84
CA VAL A 140 11.81 24.16 11.72
C VAL A 140 11.02 25.46 11.44
N LEU A 141 9.69 25.43 11.57
CA LEU A 141 8.85 26.62 11.40
C LEU A 141 9.13 27.67 12.48
N VAL A 142 9.40 27.23 13.72
CA VAL A 142 9.71 28.10 14.86
C VAL A 142 11.15 28.65 14.78
N SER A 143 12.10 27.91 14.20
CA SER A 143 13.50 28.33 14.10
C SER A 143 13.83 29.18 12.85
N THR A 144 12.93 29.26 11.86
CA THR A 144 13.19 30.01 10.62
C THR A 144 12.83 31.49 10.72
N VAL A 145 13.83 32.35 10.54
CA VAL A 145 13.67 33.81 10.48
C VAL A 145 13.63 34.26 9.02
N GLY A 146 12.42 34.51 8.50
CA GLY A 146 12.22 35.05 7.14
C GLY A 146 10.96 34.55 6.46
N ALA A 147 10.23 35.43 5.76
CA ALA A 147 8.97 35.09 5.11
C ALA A 147 9.11 33.99 4.05
N ALA A 148 10.19 34.00 3.26
CA ALA A 148 10.46 32.98 2.25
C ALA A 148 10.71 31.58 2.85
N ALA A 149 11.49 31.50 3.93
CA ALA A 149 11.74 30.23 4.63
C ALA A 149 10.45 29.66 5.23
N ARG A 150 9.60 30.51 5.82
CA ARG A 150 8.29 30.08 6.34
C ARG A 150 7.37 29.54 5.26
N VAL A 151 7.34 30.14 4.08
CA VAL A 151 6.55 29.64 2.93
C VAL A 151 7.04 28.26 2.49
N VAL A 152 8.37 28.03 2.42
CA VAL A 152 8.94 26.73 2.07
C VAL A 152 8.56 25.66 3.10
N VAL A 153 8.62 25.98 4.40
CA VAL A 153 8.24 25.04 5.47
C VAL A 153 6.75 24.74 5.45
N VAL A 154 5.88 25.74 5.23
CA VAL A 154 4.43 25.53 5.08
C VAL A 154 4.12 24.66 3.86
N ALA A 155 4.77 24.92 2.72
CA ALA A 155 4.62 24.10 1.52
C ALA A 155 5.08 22.65 1.77
N ALA A 156 6.21 22.47 2.46
CA ALA A 156 6.70 21.14 2.85
C ALA A 156 5.71 20.41 3.78
N LEU A 157 5.11 21.11 4.76
CA LEU A 157 4.07 20.55 5.62
C LEU A 157 2.85 20.09 4.83
N VAL A 158 2.36 20.93 3.91
CA VAL A 158 1.20 20.61 3.07
C VAL A 158 1.51 19.42 2.16
N CYS A 159 2.69 19.38 1.54
CA CYS A 159 3.13 18.24 0.72
C CYS A 159 3.20 16.95 1.55
N HIS A 160 3.76 17.01 2.75
CA HIS A 160 3.85 15.85 3.63
C HIS A 160 2.46 15.34 4.05
N LEU A 161 1.59 16.22 4.55
CA LEU A 161 0.21 15.87 4.91
C LEU A 161 -0.57 15.28 3.72
N THR A 162 -0.32 15.80 2.52
CA THR A 162 -0.88 15.26 1.28
C THR A 162 -0.35 13.85 1.01
N ALA A 163 0.96 13.62 1.13
CA ALA A 163 1.57 12.29 0.99
C ALA A 163 0.98 11.29 1.99
N THR A 164 0.79 11.68 3.26
CA THR A 164 0.19 10.83 4.28
C THR A 164 -1.27 10.49 3.95
N ALA A 165 -2.07 11.47 3.53
CA ALA A 165 -3.45 11.27 3.14
C ALA A 165 -3.58 10.36 1.91
N LEU A 166 -2.67 10.48 0.95
CA LEU A 166 -2.61 9.60 -0.22
C LEU A 166 -2.22 8.17 0.18
N ASN A 167 -1.25 8.00 1.07
CA ASN A 167 -0.84 6.68 1.56
C ASN A 167 -1.94 6.00 2.39
N ASP A 168 -2.70 6.75 3.19
CA ASP A 168 -3.90 6.25 3.87
C ASP A 168 -4.96 5.75 2.89
N ARG A 169 -5.29 6.59 1.90
CA ARG A 169 -6.25 6.23 0.86
C ARG A 169 -5.80 4.99 0.10
N TYR A 170 -4.50 4.88 -0.21
CA TYR A 170 -3.92 3.70 -0.81
C TYR A 170 -4.07 2.49 0.11
N SER A 171 -3.69 2.58 1.39
CA SER A 171 -3.77 1.48 2.34
C SER A 171 -5.19 0.95 2.48
N ARG A 172 -6.21 1.81 2.51
CA ARG A 172 -7.62 1.40 2.58
C ARG A 172 -8.12 0.73 1.30
N ARG A 173 -7.54 1.08 0.14
CA ARG A 173 -7.91 0.52 -1.17
C ARG A 173 -7.09 -0.70 -1.56
N ARG A 174 -5.91 -0.86 -0.97
CA ARG A 174 -4.96 -1.94 -1.26
C ARG A 174 -5.58 -3.31 -1.09
N GLU A 175 -6.59 -3.48 -0.25
CA GLU A 175 -7.22 -4.79 -0.04
C GLU A 175 -8.32 -5.08 -1.07
N ARG A 176 -8.82 -4.05 -1.79
CA ARG A 176 -9.97 -4.16 -2.69
C ARG A 176 -9.62 -4.31 -4.17
N TRP A 177 -8.38 -4.02 -4.57
CA TRP A 177 -8.00 -4.01 -5.99
C TRP A 177 -8.30 -5.35 -6.70
N LYS A 178 -8.15 -6.48 -5.99
CA LYS A 178 -8.35 -7.81 -6.56
C LYS A 178 -9.83 -8.09 -6.78
N SER A 179 -10.67 -7.72 -5.81
CA SER A 179 -12.13 -7.75 -5.93
C SER A 179 -12.62 -6.89 -7.09
N ASP A 180 -12.07 -5.68 -7.21
CA ASP A 180 -12.41 -4.74 -8.30
C ASP A 180 -11.99 -5.32 -9.66
N PHE A 181 -10.80 -5.91 -9.77
CA PHE A 181 -10.33 -6.59 -10.98
C PHE A 181 -11.22 -7.78 -11.36
N LEU A 182 -11.55 -8.66 -10.41
CA LEU A 182 -12.39 -9.82 -10.67
C LEU A 182 -13.79 -9.42 -11.14
N ARG A 183 -14.34 -8.32 -10.62
CA ARG A 183 -15.63 -7.76 -11.05
C ARG A 183 -15.55 -7.08 -12.42
N GLU A 184 -14.48 -6.31 -12.68
CA GLU A 184 -14.30 -5.60 -13.95
C GLU A 184 -14.13 -6.58 -15.12
N GLU A 185 -13.50 -7.73 -14.88
CA GLU A 185 -13.26 -8.77 -15.90
C GLU A 185 -14.30 -9.92 -15.87
N ASP A 186 -15.38 -9.76 -15.11
CA ASP A 186 -16.47 -10.75 -14.94
C ASP A 186 -15.96 -12.17 -14.63
N VAL A 187 -14.95 -12.27 -13.76
CA VAL A 187 -14.32 -13.54 -13.42
C VAL A 187 -15.18 -14.29 -12.41
N VAL A 188 -15.75 -15.41 -12.84
CA VAL A 188 -16.53 -16.30 -11.98
C VAL A 188 -15.59 -17.00 -10.99
N LEU A 189 -15.86 -16.81 -9.70
CA LEU A 189 -15.12 -17.45 -8.62
C LEU A 189 -15.59 -18.91 -8.43
N PRO A 190 -14.67 -19.88 -8.34
CA PRO A 190 -15.03 -21.26 -8.08
C PRO A 190 -15.53 -21.45 -6.64
N PRO A 191 -16.35 -22.49 -6.38
CA PRO A 191 -16.83 -22.80 -5.04
C PRO A 191 -15.68 -23.14 -4.09
N LEU A 192 -15.84 -22.74 -2.83
CA LEU A 192 -14.86 -23.05 -1.78
C LEU A 192 -14.99 -24.53 -1.35
N PRO A 193 -13.90 -25.30 -1.28
CA PRO A 193 -13.90 -26.64 -0.71
C PRO A 193 -14.47 -26.64 0.71
N ASP A 194 -15.29 -27.64 1.06
CA ASP A 194 -15.97 -27.69 2.36
C ASP A 194 -14.99 -27.62 3.54
N ARG A 195 -13.84 -28.28 3.40
CA ARG A 195 -12.73 -28.25 4.37
C ARG A 195 -12.14 -26.87 4.62
N TRP A 196 -12.32 -25.91 3.71
CA TRP A 196 -11.83 -24.54 3.87
C TRP A 196 -12.90 -23.59 4.42
N ARG A 197 -14.16 -24.03 4.58
CA ARG A 197 -15.22 -23.20 5.18
C ARG A 197 -14.91 -22.80 6.63
N VAL A 198 -14.15 -23.63 7.35
CA VAL A 198 -13.63 -23.32 8.70
C VAL A 198 -12.72 -22.08 8.73
N LEU A 199 -12.17 -21.69 7.58
CA LEU A 199 -11.30 -20.52 7.43
C LEU A 199 -12.09 -19.24 7.15
N VAL A 200 -13.37 -19.32 6.82
CA VAL A 200 -14.20 -18.15 6.54
C VAL A 200 -14.65 -17.53 7.86
N PRO A 201 -14.37 -16.23 8.10
CA PRO A 201 -14.82 -15.58 9.33
C PRO A 201 -16.34 -15.68 9.41
N HIS A 202 -16.85 -16.30 10.48
CA HIS A 202 -18.28 -16.32 10.74
C HIS A 202 -18.70 -14.89 11.03
N ARG A 203 -19.43 -14.26 10.10
CA ARG A 203 -20.12 -13.01 10.41
C ARG A 203 -21.17 -13.35 11.50
N PRO A 204 -21.09 -12.78 12.71
CA PRO A 204 -22.26 -12.82 13.59
C PRO A 204 -23.40 -12.15 12.83
N LYS A 205 -24.55 -12.81 12.76
CA LYS A 205 -25.79 -12.22 12.25
C LYS A 205 -26.26 -11.11 13.17
#